data_AF-A0A820QB11-F1
#
_entry.id   AF-A0A820QB11-F1
#
_cell.length_a   1.000
_cell.length_b   1.000
_cell.length_c   1.000
_cell.angle_alpha   90.00
_cell.angle_beta   90.00
_cell.angle_gamma   90.00
#
_symmetry.space_group_name_H-M   'P 1'
#
loop_
_entity.id
_entity.type
_entity.pdbx_description
1 polymer ?
#
loop_
_entity_poly.entity_id
_entity_poly.type
_entity_poly.pdbx_seq_one_letter_code
_entity_poly.pdbx_strand_id
1 'polypeptide(L)'
;MLTPIEFTTTSKGRPLMILDGYLYNRDRRTYTKTYWRCENQKSLNCHYRLHTCNSTSTETHILILKQTGTHSTSCNRDLIKITLRKLRKDVLDRTKSTQETTDAVLSQCISKLPDPPRIKLPPLDHIKRTIQQQRKRIDLPPAPNNMDFPCIPTILQTTKRNDNFLRIDTGPGPDRVLIFSSPEQTAILKSACDFLMDRTVDVVPEIFYQLYVIHAVDRGHVIPVVFCLLQRKSTATYKKMINKIVEFAPTWSPRTIMLDFEKAVANVLSNNFPQACLSGCYFHLRQKQGLQKRYEDDVGFAHGIHKVAALAFINPNDVINAFADLSTHLGDGFQSMLDYFEDTYIGRFRANGSRARPLFNIKYWNVYERAKNQ
;
A
#
# COMPACT_ATOMS: atom_id res chain seq x y z
N MET A 1 4.05 -25.37 -40.52
CA MET A 1 2.94 -24.73 -39.78
C MET A 1 2.89 -23.27 -40.18
N LEU A 2 1.75 -22.77 -40.66
CA LEU A 2 1.59 -21.34 -40.99
C LEU A 2 1.57 -20.53 -39.69
N THR A 3 2.43 -19.53 -39.57
CA THR A 3 2.46 -18.65 -38.40
C THR A 3 1.17 -17.83 -38.36
N PRO A 4 0.43 -17.80 -37.24
CA PRO A 4 -0.84 -17.08 -37.17
C PRO A 4 -0.63 -15.57 -37.32
N ILE A 5 -1.50 -14.92 -38.09
CA ILE A 5 -1.54 -13.46 -38.19
C ILE A 5 -2.29 -12.91 -36.98
N GLU A 6 -1.65 -11.99 -36.25
CA GLU A 6 -2.28 -11.31 -35.12
C GLU A 6 -2.38 -9.80 -35.37
N PHE A 7 -3.29 -9.14 -34.65
CA PHE A 7 -3.48 -7.69 -34.75
C PHE A 7 -3.40 -7.00 -33.40
N THR A 8 -2.77 -5.83 -33.40
CA THR A 8 -2.69 -4.90 -32.28
C THR A 8 -2.88 -3.47 -32.79
N THR A 9 -2.65 -2.48 -31.93
CA THR A 9 -2.76 -1.07 -32.28
C THR A 9 -1.50 -0.28 -31.91
N THR A 10 -1.26 0.81 -32.63
CA THR A 10 -0.26 1.82 -32.25
C THR A 10 -0.75 2.62 -31.04
N SER A 11 0.15 3.41 -30.44
CA SER A 11 -0.22 4.36 -29.36
C SER A 11 -1.29 5.38 -29.79
N LYS A 12 -1.45 5.63 -31.09
CA LYS A 12 -2.48 6.48 -31.69
C LYS A 12 -3.73 5.72 -32.14
N GLY A 13 -3.91 4.46 -31.72
CA GLY A 13 -5.06 3.63 -32.05
C GLY A 13 -5.11 3.08 -33.48
N ARG A 14 -4.08 3.32 -34.31
CA ARG A 14 -4.04 2.81 -35.69
C ARG A 14 -3.77 1.30 -35.73
N PRO A 15 -4.39 0.53 -36.64
CA PRO A 15 -4.17 -0.91 -36.76
C PRO A 15 -2.73 -1.28 -37.10
N LEU A 16 -2.24 -2.33 -36.47
CA LEU A 16 -0.90 -2.86 -36.65
C LEU A 16 -0.97 -4.39 -36.70
N MET A 17 -0.34 -4.99 -37.69
CA MET A 17 -0.33 -6.44 -37.89
C MET A 17 0.98 -7.04 -37.38
N ILE A 18 0.91 -8.22 -36.78
CA ILE A 18 2.05 -9.01 -36.32
C ILE A 18 2.11 -10.29 -37.16
N LEU A 19 3.27 -10.55 -37.76
CA LEU A 19 3.55 -11.77 -38.51
C LEU A 19 5.05 -12.09 -38.40
N ASP A 20 5.38 -13.33 -38.04
CA ASP A 20 6.76 -13.85 -37.93
C ASP A 20 7.69 -13.01 -37.04
N GLY A 21 7.17 -12.40 -35.97
CA GLY A 21 7.93 -11.53 -35.07
C GLY A 21 8.21 -10.13 -35.62
N TYR A 22 7.61 -9.76 -36.75
CA TYR A 22 7.66 -8.43 -37.34
C TYR A 22 6.34 -7.68 -37.18
N LEU A 23 6.46 -6.35 -37.19
CA LEU A 23 5.36 -5.41 -36.98
C LEU A 23 5.11 -4.64 -38.29
N TYR A 24 3.85 -4.56 -38.71
CA TYR A 24 3.47 -3.92 -39.97
C TYR A 24 2.40 -2.85 -39.77
N ASN A 25 2.68 -1.64 -40.23
CA ASN A 25 1.73 -0.54 -40.26
C ASN A 25 0.81 -0.66 -41.48
N ARG A 26 -0.48 -0.37 -41.28
CA ARG A 26 -1.43 -0.26 -42.40
C ARG A 26 -1.03 0.91 -43.29
N ASP A 27 -0.81 0.64 -44.58
CA ASP A 27 -0.48 1.65 -45.58
C ASP A 27 -1.77 2.20 -46.22
N ARG A 28 -2.57 1.32 -46.83
CA ARG A 28 -3.87 1.65 -47.42
C ARG A 28 -4.83 0.46 -47.34
N ARG A 29 -6.13 0.73 -47.41
CA ARG A 29 -7.18 -0.31 -47.45
C ARG A 29 -8.11 -0.05 -48.63
N THR A 30 -8.41 -1.11 -49.37
CA THR A 30 -9.41 -1.15 -50.45
C THR A 30 -10.60 -1.99 -49.99
N TYR A 31 -11.62 -2.17 -50.83
CA TYR A 31 -12.74 -3.07 -50.50
C TYR A 31 -12.28 -4.51 -50.27
N THR A 32 -11.45 -5.05 -51.18
CA THR A 32 -11.05 -6.47 -51.18
C THR A 32 -9.74 -6.77 -50.45
N LYS A 33 -8.85 -5.77 -50.29
CA LYS A 33 -7.50 -5.98 -49.76
C LYS A 33 -7.04 -4.88 -48.80
N THR A 34 -6.18 -5.25 -47.85
CA THR A 34 -5.41 -4.31 -47.02
C THR A 34 -3.92 -4.43 -47.32
N TYR A 35 -3.27 -3.28 -47.46
CA TYR A 35 -1.85 -3.16 -47.76
C TYR A 35 -1.10 -2.78 -46.49
N TRP A 36 -0.03 -3.51 -46.21
CA TRP A 36 0.78 -3.36 -45.02
C TRP A 36 2.24 -3.13 -45.41
N ARG A 37 2.93 -2.32 -44.60
CA ARG A 37 4.36 -2.02 -44.75
C ARG A 37 5.08 -2.26 -43.44
N CYS A 38 6.35 -2.66 -43.49
CA CYS A 38 7.16 -2.81 -42.30
C CYS A 38 7.17 -1.54 -41.44
N GLU A 39 7.05 -1.68 -40.12
CA GLU A 39 7.12 -0.55 -39.18
C GLU A 39 8.46 0.21 -39.33
N ASN A 40 9.53 -0.50 -39.67
CA ASN A 40 10.87 0.04 -39.84
C ASN A 40 11.15 0.61 -41.24
N GLN A 41 10.13 0.84 -42.07
CA GLN A 41 10.32 1.41 -43.42
C GLN A 41 11.06 2.74 -43.40
N LYS A 42 10.75 3.62 -42.46
CA LYS A 42 11.37 4.95 -42.37
C LYS A 42 12.69 4.93 -41.58
N SER A 43 12.76 4.14 -40.52
CA SER A 43 13.90 4.13 -39.60
C SER A 43 15.08 3.31 -40.11
N LEU A 44 14.83 2.19 -40.81
CA LEU A 44 15.86 1.26 -41.28
C LEU A 44 15.81 1.06 -42.80
N ASN A 45 15.08 1.93 -43.51
CA ASN A 45 14.84 1.82 -44.95
C ASN A 45 14.31 0.44 -45.40
N CYS A 46 13.49 -0.21 -44.56
CA CYS A 46 12.97 -1.55 -44.87
C CYS A 46 11.78 -1.49 -45.84
N HIS A 47 11.95 -2.05 -47.04
CA HIS A 47 10.93 -2.01 -48.10
C HIS A 47 9.96 -3.20 -48.11
N TYR A 48 9.99 -4.06 -47.09
CA TYR A 48 9.09 -5.20 -47.01
C TYR A 48 7.61 -4.77 -46.92
N ARG A 49 6.80 -5.33 -47.82
CA ARG A 49 5.36 -5.08 -47.93
C ARG A 49 4.60 -6.40 -48.06
N LEU A 50 3.36 -6.40 -47.57
CA LEU A 50 2.46 -7.53 -47.73
C LEU A 50 1.02 -7.08 -47.86
N HIS A 51 0.20 -7.89 -48.53
CA HIS A 51 -1.21 -7.63 -48.75
C HIS A 51 -2.02 -8.76 -48.11
N THR A 52 -3.08 -8.41 -47.40
CA THR A 52 -4.04 -9.37 -46.85
C THR A 52 -5.41 -9.20 -47.50
N CYS A 53 -6.20 -10.27 -47.57
CA CYS A 53 -7.61 -10.14 -47.92
C CYS A 53 -8.35 -9.37 -46.82
N ASN A 54 -9.43 -8.68 -47.21
CA ASN A 54 -10.43 -8.23 -46.26
C ASN A 54 -11.50 -9.31 -46.20
N SER A 55 -11.68 -9.98 -45.08
CA SER A 55 -12.74 -10.99 -44.95
C SER A 55 -14.11 -10.32 -45.16
N THR A 56 -14.84 -10.79 -46.17
CA THR A 56 -16.28 -10.57 -46.34
C THR A 56 -16.95 -11.88 -45.92
N SER A 57 -17.65 -11.83 -44.78
CA SER A 57 -18.47 -12.89 -44.18
C SER A 57 -17.78 -14.22 -43.80
N THR A 58 -17.85 -14.51 -42.50
CA THR A 58 -17.78 -15.83 -41.83
C THR A 58 -16.50 -16.68 -41.86
N GLU A 59 -15.44 -16.30 -42.57
CA GLU A 59 -14.12 -16.97 -42.39
C GLU A 59 -13.17 -16.16 -41.50
N THR A 60 -12.77 -16.77 -40.39
CA THR A 60 -11.87 -16.24 -39.35
C THR A 60 -10.39 -16.22 -39.77
N HIS A 61 -10.07 -16.65 -41.01
CA HIS A 61 -8.71 -16.79 -41.51
C HIS A 61 -8.37 -15.67 -42.50
N ILE A 62 -7.46 -14.78 -42.08
CA ILE A 62 -6.93 -13.73 -42.95
C ILE A 62 -5.83 -14.33 -43.83
N LEU A 63 -6.03 -14.32 -45.14
CA LEU A 63 -5.07 -14.84 -46.12
C LEU A 63 -4.08 -13.77 -46.54
N ILE A 64 -2.80 -14.14 -46.61
CA ILE A 64 -1.75 -13.34 -47.23
C ILE A 64 -1.85 -13.52 -48.73
N LEU A 65 -2.21 -12.45 -49.44
CA LEU A 65 -2.40 -12.47 -50.89
C LEU A 65 -1.10 -12.25 -51.67
N LYS A 66 -0.16 -11.48 -51.09
CA LYS A 66 1.13 -11.17 -51.70
C LYS A 66 2.12 -10.69 -50.65
N GLN A 67 3.39 -11.05 -50.83
CA GLN A 67 4.53 -10.50 -50.10
C GLN A 67 5.51 -9.92 -51.13
N THR A 68 6.19 -8.83 -50.80
CA THR A 68 7.12 -8.16 -51.73
C THR A 68 8.29 -7.55 -50.97
N GLY A 69 9.50 -7.81 -51.47
CA GLY A 69 10.74 -7.41 -50.83
C GLY A 69 11.23 -8.42 -49.78
N THR A 70 12.41 -8.15 -49.23
CA THR A 70 13.01 -8.87 -48.11
C THR A 70 13.26 -7.90 -46.96
N HIS A 71 13.19 -8.38 -45.72
CA HIS A 71 13.64 -7.58 -44.59
C HIS A 71 15.14 -7.37 -44.70
N SER A 72 15.62 -6.15 -44.43
CA SER A 72 17.06 -5.87 -44.36
C SER A 72 17.68 -6.63 -43.20
N THR A 73 19.00 -6.88 -43.25
CA THR A 73 19.77 -7.48 -42.14
C THR A 73 19.68 -6.68 -40.84
N SER A 74 19.45 -5.36 -40.94
CA SER A 74 19.21 -4.49 -39.79
C SER A 74 17.78 -4.57 -39.22
N CYS A 75 16.82 -5.10 -39.98
CA CYS A 75 15.43 -5.23 -39.60
C CYS A 75 15.21 -6.58 -38.89
N ASN A 76 15.44 -6.58 -37.57
CA ASN A 76 15.28 -7.75 -36.72
C ASN A 76 13.85 -7.91 -36.19
N ARG A 77 13.50 -9.15 -35.82
CA ARG A 77 12.26 -9.45 -35.08
C ARG A 77 12.27 -8.75 -33.73
N ASP A 78 11.16 -8.17 -33.34
CA ASP A 78 11.04 -7.39 -32.09
C ASP A 78 9.99 -8.00 -31.17
N LEU A 79 10.30 -9.21 -30.68
CA LEU A 79 9.42 -9.96 -29.80
C LEU A 79 9.15 -9.21 -28.49
N ILE A 80 10.12 -8.45 -27.99
CA ILE A 80 9.97 -7.64 -26.78
C ILE A 80 8.92 -6.55 -27.00
N LYS A 81 9.01 -5.78 -28.09
CA LYS A 81 8.03 -4.75 -28.41
C LYS A 81 6.64 -5.31 -28.70
N ILE A 82 6.55 -6.48 -29.32
CA ILE A 82 5.28 -7.20 -29.52
C ILE A 82 4.66 -7.55 -28.16
N THR A 83 5.43 -8.19 -27.27
CA THR A 83 4.96 -8.60 -25.94
C THR A 83 4.52 -7.41 -25.10
N LEU A 84 5.29 -6.31 -25.09
CA LEU A 84 4.91 -5.10 -24.37
C LEU A 84 3.63 -4.46 -24.89
N ARG A 85 3.38 -4.52 -26.21
CA ARG A 85 2.13 -4.02 -26.79
C ARG A 85 0.93 -4.88 -26.42
N LYS A 86 1.08 -6.21 -26.43
CA LYS A 86 0.05 -7.15 -25.96
C LYS A 86 -0.27 -6.90 -24.48
N LEU A 87 0.75 -6.84 -23.64
CA LEU A 87 0.61 -6.50 -22.22
C LEU A 87 -0.16 -5.19 -22.01
N ARG A 88 0.20 -4.13 -22.74
CA ARG A 88 -0.48 -2.84 -22.63
C ARG A 88 -1.95 -2.92 -23.03
N LYS A 89 -2.28 -3.67 -24.08
CA LYS A 89 -3.67 -3.89 -24.50
C LYS A 89 -4.46 -4.64 -23.42
N ASP A 90 -3.92 -5.74 -22.92
CA ASP A 90 -4.58 -6.56 -21.89
C ASP A 90 -4.81 -5.76 -20.60
N VAL A 91 -3.83 -4.94 -20.20
CA VAL A 91 -3.96 -4.03 -19.05
C VAL A 91 -5.07 -3.02 -19.29
N LEU A 92 -5.15 -2.40 -20.48
CA LEU A 92 -6.20 -1.42 -20.80
C LEU A 92 -7.59 -2.08 -20.81
N ASP A 93 -7.72 -3.25 -21.41
CA ASP A 93 -9.00 -3.96 -21.52
C ASP A 93 -9.47 -4.47 -20.14
N ARG A 94 -8.55 -4.95 -19.29
CA ARG A 94 -8.85 -5.32 -17.90
C ARG A 94 -9.17 -4.12 -17.02
N THR A 95 -8.47 -3.00 -17.22
CA THR A 95 -8.74 -1.76 -16.48
C THR A 95 -10.15 -1.24 -16.74
N LYS A 96 -10.66 -1.38 -17.96
CA LYS A 96 -12.04 -1.01 -18.31
C LYS A 96 -13.10 -1.96 -17.75
N SER A 97 -12.74 -3.22 -17.55
CA SER A 97 -13.70 -4.28 -17.17
C SER A 97 -13.68 -4.65 -15.69
N THR A 98 -12.75 -4.10 -14.89
CA THR A 98 -12.56 -4.47 -13.48
C THR A 98 -12.26 -3.27 -12.58
N GLN A 99 -12.58 -3.40 -11.28
CA GLN A 99 -12.26 -2.45 -10.21
C GLN A 99 -11.13 -2.98 -9.29
N GLU A 100 -10.25 -3.83 -9.82
CA GLU A 100 -9.10 -4.40 -9.09
C GLU A 100 -8.07 -3.31 -8.74
N THR A 101 -7.09 -3.53 -7.86
CA THR A 101 -6.02 -2.55 -7.66
C THR A 101 -5.10 -2.48 -8.89
N THR A 102 -4.35 -1.39 -9.06
CA THR A 102 -3.37 -1.27 -10.16
C THR A 102 -2.37 -2.43 -10.15
N ASP A 103 -1.90 -2.82 -8.97
CA ASP A 103 -0.95 -3.92 -8.82
C ASP A 103 -1.58 -5.29 -9.09
N ALA A 104 -2.85 -5.51 -8.72
CA ALA A 104 -3.57 -6.74 -9.06
C ALA A 104 -3.78 -6.88 -10.57
N VAL A 105 -4.19 -5.81 -11.26
CA VAL A 105 -4.31 -5.79 -12.73
C VAL A 105 -2.96 -6.12 -13.38
N LEU A 106 -1.88 -5.48 -12.92
CA LEU A 106 -0.54 -5.72 -13.45
C LEU A 106 -0.09 -7.16 -13.21
N SER A 107 -0.20 -7.67 -11.98
CA SER A 107 0.20 -9.03 -11.62
C SER A 107 -0.50 -10.07 -12.49
N GLN A 108 -1.82 -9.93 -12.67
CA GLN A 108 -2.62 -10.85 -13.47
C GLN A 108 -2.34 -10.76 -14.98
N CYS A 109 -1.95 -9.59 -15.48
CA CYS A 109 -1.57 -9.44 -16.89
C CYS A 109 -0.14 -9.93 -17.14
N ILE A 110 0.78 -9.76 -16.19
CA ILE A 110 2.16 -10.23 -16.28
C ILE A 110 2.22 -11.75 -16.18
N SER A 111 1.39 -12.38 -15.34
CA SER A 111 1.36 -13.84 -15.18
C SER A 111 0.94 -14.61 -16.45
N LYS A 112 0.32 -13.94 -17.42
CA LYS A 112 -0.06 -14.51 -18.72
C LYS A 112 1.06 -14.46 -19.76
N LEU A 113 2.19 -13.84 -19.44
CA LEU A 113 3.33 -13.78 -20.35
C LEU A 113 4.04 -15.15 -20.42
N PRO A 114 4.48 -15.59 -21.61
CA PRO A 114 5.33 -16.78 -21.73
C PRO A 114 6.65 -16.57 -20.97
N ASP A 115 7.22 -17.66 -20.42
CA ASP A 115 8.17 -17.70 -19.30
C ASP A 115 9.12 -16.50 -19.13
N PRO A 116 9.39 -16.06 -17.88
CA PRO A 116 9.85 -14.69 -17.62
C PRO A 116 11.36 -14.37 -17.68
N PRO A 117 12.35 -15.20 -18.09
CA PRO A 117 13.71 -14.87 -17.67
C PRO A 117 14.48 -13.84 -18.52
N ARG A 118 13.91 -13.21 -19.57
CA ARG A 118 14.68 -12.25 -20.42
C ARG A 118 13.97 -10.98 -20.88
N ILE A 119 12.70 -10.76 -20.53
CA ILE A 119 12.06 -9.47 -20.84
C ILE A 119 12.49 -8.47 -19.77
N LYS A 120 13.48 -7.62 -20.07
CA LYS A 120 13.66 -6.36 -19.32
C LYS A 120 12.39 -5.53 -19.55
N LEU A 121 11.41 -5.71 -18.66
CA LEU A 121 10.23 -4.86 -18.63
C LEU A 121 10.72 -3.43 -18.41
N PRO A 122 10.30 -2.46 -19.25
CA PRO A 122 10.54 -1.05 -18.95
C PRO A 122 9.87 -0.70 -17.62
N PRO A 123 10.29 0.39 -16.95
CA PRO A 123 9.69 0.84 -15.70
C PRO A 123 8.15 0.86 -15.79
N LEU A 124 7.49 0.08 -14.95
CA LEU A 124 6.03 -0.11 -14.98
C LEU A 124 5.25 1.15 -14.61
N ASP A 125 5.92 2.20 -14.15
CA ASP A 125 5.31 3.47 -13.74
C ASP A 125 4.43 4.09 -14.83
N HIS A 126 4.86 4.02 -16.09
CA HIS A 126 4.05 4.52 -17.20
C HIS A 126 2.75 3.70 -17.38
N ILE A 127 2.81 2.39 -17.13
CA ILE A 127 1.62 1.52 -17.20
C ILE A 127 0.71 1.80 -16.01
N LYS A 128 1.25 1.93 -14.80
CA LYS A 128 0.51 2.33 -13.58
C LYS A 128 -0.22 3.67 -13.80
N ARG A 129 0.46 4.68 -14.34
CA ARG A 129 -0.14 5.98 -14.70
C ARG A 129 -1.26 5.85 -15.71
N THR A 130 -1.11 4.96 -16.70
CA THR A 130 -2.15 4.73 -17.72
C THR A 130 -3.41 4.11 -17.10
N ILE A 131 -3.24 3.13 -16.19
CA ILE A 131 -4.36 2.53 -15.44
C ILE A 131 -5.06 3.60 -14.59
N GLN A 132 -4.30 4.39 -13.85
CA GLN A 132 -4.82 5.49 -13.03
C GLN A 132 -5.58 6.53 -13.85
N GLN A 133 -5.04 6.95 -15.00
CA GLN A 133 -5.70 7.89 -15.91
C GLN A 133 -6.97 7.32 -16.54
N GLN A 134 -7.00 6.02 -16.87
CA GLN A 134 -8.24 5.39 -17.35
C GLN A 134 -9.29 5.29 -16.26
N ARG A 135 -8.90 5.07 -15.00
CA ARG A 135 -9.84 5.04 -13.86
C ARG A 135 -10.35 6.41 -13.45
N LYS A 136 -9.61 7.48 -13.77
CA LYS A 136 -10.14 8.86 -13.70
C LYS A 136 -11.36 9.09 -14.61
N ARG A 137 -11.76 8.13 -15.45
CA ARG A 137 -12.99 8.17 -16.27
C ARG A 137 -14.20 7.46 -15.65
N ILE A 138 -14.08 6.86 -14.47
CA ILE A 138 -15.27 6.59 -13.65
C ILE A 138 -15.76 7.97 -13.19
N ASP A 139 -17.07 8.24 -13.23
CA ASP A 139 -17.73 9.47 -12.74
C ASP A 139 -17.54 9.68 -11.22
N LEU A 140 -16.31 9.57 -10.74
CA LEU A 140 -15.90 10.00 -9.43
C LEU A 140 -15.66 11.50 -9.52
N PRO A 141 -16.29 12.29 -8.64
CA PRO A 141 -16.00 13.70 -8.59
C PRO A 141 -14.52 13.92 -8.28
N PRO A 142 -13.96 15.07 -8.70
CA PRO A 142 -12.58 15.41 -8.39
C PRO A 142 -12.35 15.34 -6.88
N ALA A 143 -11.14 14.92 -6.49
CA ALA A 143 -10.76 14.91 -5.09
C ALA A 143 -10.90 16.34 -4.52
N PRO A 144 -11.49 16.50 -3.33
CA PRO A 144 -11.60 17.80 -2.69
C PRO A 144 -10.21 18.37 -2.37
N ASN A 145 -10.09 19.69 -2.45
CA ASN A 145 -8.85 20.44 -2.18
C ASN A 145 -8.82 21.09 -0.79
N ASN A 146 -9.94 21.06 -0.07
CA ASN A 146 -10.07 21.53 1.32
C ASN A 146 -11.11 20.66 2.06
N MET A 147 -11.36 20.97 3.34
CA MET A 147 -12.24 20.19 4.21
C MET A 147 -13.68 20.69 4.27
N ASP A 148 -13.98 21.72 3.50
CA ASP A 148 -15.31 22.33 3.40
C ASP A 148 -16.20 21.65 2.34
N PHE A 149 -15.74 20.51 1.79
CA PHE A 149 -16.55 19.74 0.85
C PHE A 149 -17.85 19.24 1.52
N PRO A 150 -19.02 19.34 0.86
CA PRO A 150 -20.30 19.19 1.54
C PRO A 150 -20.55 17.78 2.06
N CYS A 151 -20.34 16.76 1.22
CA CYS A 151 -20.56 15.37 1.59
C CYS A 151 -19.68 14.44 0.75
N ILE A 152 -19.42 13.23 1.28
CA ILE A 152 -18.81 12.16 0.51
C ILE A 152 -19.85 11.62 -0.49
N PRO A 153 -19.53 11.48 -1.79
CA PRO A 153 -20.45 10.90 -2.77
C PRO A 153 -20.93 9.50 -2.38
N THR A 154 -22.20 9.17 -2.59
CA THR A 154 -22.80 7.88 -2.20
C THR A 154 -22.03 6.66 -2.72
N ILE A 155 -21.49 6.74 -3.94
CA ILE A 155 -20.67 5.67 -4.54
C ILE A 155 -19.38 5.37 -3.75
N LEU A 156 -18.91 6.32 -2.92
CA LEU A 156 -17.76 6.17 -2.04
C LEU A 156 -18.14 5.84 -0.60
N GLN A 157 -19.43 5.78 -0.28
CA GLN A 157 -19.92 5.47 1.07
C GLN A 157 -20.14 3.97 1.30
N THR A 158 -20.15 3.15 0.25
CA THR A 158 -20.45 1.72 0.33
C THR A 158 -19.27 0.83 -0.08
N THR A 159 -19.28 -0.42 0.38
CA THR A 159 -18.31 -1.44 -0.04
C THR A 159 -18.61 -1.93 -1.47
N LYS A 160 -17.72 -2.75 -2.04
CA LYS A 160 -17.98 -3.45 -3.31
C LYS A 160 -19.18 -4.42 -3.26
N ARG A 161 -19.63 -4.79 -2.05
CA ARG A 161 -20.83 -5.60 -1.80
C ARG A 161 -22.07 -4.74 -1.56
N ASN A 162 -21.96 -3.42 -1.72
CA ASN A 162 -22.98 -2.42 -1.42
C ASN A 162 -23.36 -2.29 0.06
N ASP A 163 -22.51 -2.75 0.98
CA ASP A 163 -22.72 -2.52 2.41
C ASP A 163 -22.37 -1.08 2.78
N ASN A 164 -23.14 -0.48 3.70
CA ASN A 164 -22.81 0.83 4.25
C ASN A 164 -21.44 0.79 4.93
N PHE A 165 -20.51 1.61 4.45
CA PHE A 165 -19.12 1.63 4.90
C PHE A 165 -18.75 2.93 5.61
N LEU A 166 -19.11 4.10 5.08
CA LEU A 166 -18.99 5.36 5.79
C LEU A 166 -20.01 5.40 6.94
N ARG A 167 -19.54 5.37 8.19
CA ARG A 167 -20.41 5.34 9.39
C ARG A 167 -20.58 6.71 10.01
N ILE A 168 -19.50 7.47 10.06
CA ILE A 168 -19.51 8.82 10.63
C ILE A 168 -18.81 9.76 9.67
N ASP A 169 -19.46 10.88 9.44
CA ASP A 169 -18.88 12.09 8.88
C ASP A 169 -19.30 13.24 9.80
N THR A 170 -18.33 13.87 10.48
CA THR A 170 -18.66 14.96 11.42
C THR A 170 -18.99 16.28 10.73
N GLY A 171 -19.04 16.29 9.40
CA GLY A 171 -19.41 17.44 8.58
C GLY A 171 -18.23 18.32 8.19
N PRO A 172 -18.45 19.26 7.26
CA PRO A 172 -17.42 20.15 6.74
C PRO A 172 -16.79 21.03 7.82
N GLY A 173 -15.53 21.39 7.63
CA GLY A 173 -14.79 22.30 8.51
C GLY A 173 -13.60 21.66 9.23
N PRO A 174 -12.98 22.39 10.17
CA PRO A 174 -11.78 21.94 10.86
C PRO A 174 -12.08 20.77 11.81
N ASP A 175 -11.08 19.91 11.95
CA ASP A 175 -11.12 18.68 12.73
C ASP A 175 -12.26 17.74 12.31
N ARG A 176 -12.64 17.73 11.02
CA ARG A 176 -13.57 16.75 10.46
C ARG A 176 -12.97 15.35 10.56
N VAL A 177 -13.78 14.43 11.05
CA VAL A 177 -13.44 13.03 11.22
C VAL A 177 -14.35 12.21 10.33
N LEU A 178 -13.76 11.39 9.47
CA LEU A 178 -14.47 10.37 8.70
C LEU A 178 -14.15 9.01 9.30
N ILE A 179 -15.17 8.21 9.60
CA ILE A 179 -15.01 6.87 10.15
C ILE A 179 -15.72 5.87 9.25
N PHE A 180 -14.99 4.85 8.85
CA PHE A 180 -15.48 3.78 8.00
C PHE A 180 -15.44 2.44 8.76
N SER A 181 -16.55 1.72 8.72
CA SER A 181 -16.68 0.34 9.21
C SER A 181 -17.94 -0.26 8.62
N SER A 182 -17.83 -1.41 7.96
CA SER A 182 -18.98 -2.18 7.48
C SER A 182 -19.75 -2.80 8.64
N PRO A 183 -21.00 -3.28 8.44
CA PRO A 183 -21.75 -3.96 9.49
C PRO A 183 -21.01 -5.17 10.07
N GLU A 184 -20.38 -5.97 9.21
CA GLU A 184 -19.57 -7.14 9.59
C GLU A 184 -18.37 -6.72 10.46
N GLN A 185 -17.63 -5.69 10.04
CA GLN A 185 -16.51 -5.16 10.83
C GLN A 185 -16.96 -4.57 12.17
N THR A 186 -18.12 -3.92 12.22
CA THR A 186 -18.68 -3.43 13.49
C THR A 186 -19.05 -4.58 14.42
N ALA A 187 -19.54 -5.70 13.88
CA ALA A 187 -19.83 -6.89 14.68
C ALA A 187 -18.54 -7.45 15.30
N ILE A 188 -17.46 -7.55 14.51
CA ILE A 188 -16.14 -7.98 15.00
C ILE A 188 -15.60 -7.00 16.05
N LEU A 189 -15.71 -5.69 15.81
CA LEU A 189 -15.31 -4.65 16.78
C LEU A 189 -16.00 -4.85 18.14
N LYS A 190 -17.28 -5.24 18.14
CA LYS A 190 -18.05 -5.44 19.38
C LYS A 190 -17.73 -6.77 20.07
N SER A 191 -17.34 -7.81 19.34
CA SER A 191 -17.09 -9.14 19.91
C SER A 191 -15.64 -9.42 20.25
N ALA A 192 -14.68 -8.79 19.56
CA ALA A 192 -13.26 -9.02 19.79
C ALA A 192 -12.79 -8.39 21.11
N CYS A 193 -11.77 -9.00 21.72
CA CYS A 193 -11.20 -8.54 22.99
C CYS A 193 -9.85 -7.84 22.83
N ASP A 194 -9.10 -8.15 21.77
CA ASP A 194 -7.72 -7.74 21.62
C ASP A 194 -7.56 -6.92 20.34
N PHE A 195 -6.94 -5.75 20.46
CA PHE A 195 -6.87 -4.77 19.36
C PHE A 195 -5.45 -4.26 19.13
N LEU A 196 -5.14 -4.01 17.86
CA LEU A 196 -3.94 -3.32 17.41
C LEU A 196 -4.37 -2.01 16.76
N MET A 197 -3.80 -0.88 17.15
CA MET A 197 -4.12 0.39 16.49
C MET A 197 -2.86 1.08 16.02
N ASP A 198 -2.88 1.51 14.76
CA ASP A 198 -1.72 2.05 14.06
C ASP A 198 -2.17 3.21 13.15
N ARG A 199 -1.24 4.11 12.86
CA ARG A 199 -1.46 5.22 11.93
C ARG A 199 -0.57 5.08 10.69
N THR A 200 -1.07 5.56 9.57
CA THR A 200 -0.29 5.70 8.34
C THR A 200 -0.55 7.06 7.70
N VAL A 201 0.50 7.65 7.12
CA VAL A 201 0.48 8.98 6.49
C VAL A 201 0.72 8.93 4.99
N ASP A 202 1.30 7.86 4.46
CA ASP A 202 1.72 7.79 3.04
C ASP A 202 0.55 7.56 2.07
N VAL A 203 -0.60 7.13 2.60
CA VAL A 203 -1.76 6.70 1.81
C VAL A 203 -2.95 7.66 1.92
N VAL A 204 -2.79 8.81 2.58
CA VAL A 204 -3.90 9.77 2.77
C VAL A 204 -3.92 10.90 1.75
N PRO A 205 -5.11 11.40 1.37
CA PRO A 205 -5.23 12.64 0.62
C PRO A 205 -4.63 13.82 1.39
N GLU A 206 -4.07 14.82 0.70
CA GLU A 206 -3.38 15.98 1.30
C GLU A 206 -4.22 16.77 2.31
N ILE A 207 -5.55 16.72 2.18
CA ILE A 207 -6.49 17.39 3.09
C ILE A 207 -6.62 16.71 4.46
N PHE A 208 -6.07 15.49 4.60
CA PHE A 208 -5.98 14.74 5.85
C PHE A 208 -4.51 14.55 6.26
N TYR A 209 -4.27 14.46 7.56
CA TYR A 209 -2.93 14.24 8.10
C TYR A 209 -2.59 12.76 8.24
N GLN A 210 -3.57 11.93 8.60
CA GLN A 210 -3.35 10.52 8.85
C GLN A 210 -4.60 9.68 8.63
N LEU A 211 -4.37 8.41 8.30
CA LEU A 211 -5.33 7.33 8.38
C LEU A 211 -4.99 6.53 9.63
N TYR A 212 -5.93 6.48 10.56
CA TYR A 212 -5.82 5.69 11.78
C TYR A 212 -6.65 4.41 11.62
N VAL A 213 -6.05 3.24 11.84
CA VAL A 213 -6.70 1.94 11.61
C VAL A 213 -6.73 1.14 12.90
N ILE A 214 -7.92 0.67 13.26
CA ILE A 214 -8.12 -0.26 14.36
C ILE A 214 -8.27 -1.66 13.78
N HIS A 215 -7.39 -2.56 14.21
CA HIS A 215 -7.43 -3.97 13.87
C HIS A 215 -7.90 -4.76 15.10
N ALA A 216 -8.84 -5.67 14.88
CA ALA A 216 -9.25 -6.67 15.86
C ALA A 216 -8.43 -7.95 15.65
N VAL A 217 -8.06 -8.61 16.75
CA VAL A 217 -7.58 -9.99 16.71
C VAL A 217 -8.79 -10.89 16.95
N ASP A 218 -9.20 -11.61 15.91
CA ASP A 218 -10.30 -12.58 15.99
C ASP A 218 -9.84 -13.93 15.44
N ARG A 219 -9.98 -14.98 16.25
CA ARG A 219 -9.60 -16.37 15.91
C ARG A 219 -8.18 -16.51 15.32
N GLY A 220 -7.23 -15.74 15.85
CA GLY A 220 -5.82 -15.76 15.41
C GLY A 220 -5.51 -14.92 14.17
N HIS A 221 -6.51 -14.23 13.59
CA HIS A 221 -6.34 -13.33 12.47
C HIS A 221 -6.41 -11.87 12.90
N VAL A 222 -5.58 -11.04 12.28
CA VAL A 222 -5.61 -9.58 12.44
C VAL A 222 -6.49 -8.98 11.34
N ILE A 223 -7.63 -8.42 11.71
CA ILE A 223 -8.64 -7.93 10.77
C ILE A 223 -8.84 -6.42 10.98
N PRO A 224 -8.65 -5.57 9.95
CA PRO A 224 -8.97 -4.15 10.08
C PRO A 224 -10.49 -3.96 10.17
N VAL A 225 -10.95 -3.34 11.25
CA VAL A 225 -12.38 -3.20 11.58
C VAL A 225 -12.87 -1.75 11.56
N VAL A 226 -11.98 -0.78 11.76
CA VAL A 226 -12.31 0.65 11.69
C VAL A 226 -11.19 1.42 11.01
N PHE A 227 -11.56 2.30 10.08
CA PHE A 227 -10.66 3.21 9.39
C PHE A 227 -11.09 4.64 9.68
N CYS A 228 -10.17 5.50 10.11
CA CYS A 228 -10.44 6.87 10.48
C CYS A 228 -9.53 7.84 9.73
N LEU A 229 -10.09 8.75 8.94
CA LEU A 229 -9.33 9.85 8.35
C LEU A 229 -9.37 11.05 9.30
N LEU A 230 -8.19 11.53 9.71
CA LEU A 230 -8.01 12.58 10.71
C LEU A 230 -7.14 13.72 10.17
N GLN A 231 -7.48 14.97 10.49
CA GLN A 231 -6.71 16.15 10.08
C GLN A 231 -5.50 16.46 10.98
N ARG A 232 -5.44 15.88 12.18
CA ARG A 232 -4.40 16.20 13.16
C ARG A 232 -4.06 14.98 14.01
N LYS A 233 -2.90 15.04 14.65
CA LYS A 233 -2.43 14.10 15.68
C LYS A 233 -2.55 14.69 17.10
N SER A 234 -3.71 15.28 17.41
CA SER A 234 -3.95 15.94 18.71
C SER A 234 -4.81 15.06 19.63
N THR A 235 -4.65 15.24 20.95
CA THR A 235 -5.50 14.58 21.95
C THR A 235 -6.99 14.85 21.72
N ALA A 236 -7.35 16.08 21.33
CA ALA A 236 -8.73 16.45 21.02
C ALA A 236 -9.30 15.66 19.83
N THR A 237 -8.49 15.50 18.77
CA THR A 237 -8.86 14.72 17.58
C THR A 237 -9.07 13.25 17.91
N TYR A 238 -8.15 12.63 18.68
CA TYR A 238 -8.33 11.23 19.10
C TYR A 238 -9.53 11.05 20.03
N LYS A 239 -9.76 11.98 20.96
CA LYS A 239 -10.95 11.96 21.83
C LYS A 239 -12.23 12.00 21.00
N LYS A 240 -12.31 12.90 20.01
CA LYS A 240 -13.44 13.00 19.08
C LYS A 240 -13.63 11.69 18.30
N MET A 241 -12.55 11.12 17.76
CA MET A 241 -12.57 9.83 17.04
C MET A 241 -13.10 8.69 17.92
N ILE A 242 -12.50 8.45 19.09
CA ILE A 242 -12.87 7.34 19.97
C ILE A 242 -14.31 7.49 20.47
N ASN A 243 -14.73 8.70 20.85
CA ASN A 243 -16.12 8.93 21.26
C ASN A 243 -17.11 8.60 20.15
N LYS A 244 -16.82 9.00 18.90
CA LYS A 244 -17.66 8.67 17.75
C LYS A 244 -17.73 7.16 17.47
N ILE A 245 -16.65 6.42 17.73
CA ILE A 245 -16.66 4.96 17.62
C ILE A 245 -17.54 4.33 18.69
N VAL A 246 -17.41 4.77 19.95
CA VAL A 246 -18.23 4.29 21.06
C VAL A 246 -19.72 4.60 20.83
N GLU A 247 -20.06 5.74 20.23
CA GLU A 247 -21.45 6.08 19.88
C GLU A 247 -22.11 5.01 18.98
N PHE A 248 -21.44 4.52 17.93
CA PHE A 248 -22.02 3.48 17.05
C PHE A 248 -21.71 2.04 17.50
N ALA A 249 -20.75 1.86 18.40
CA ALA A 249 -20.37 0.58 18.98
C ALA A 249 -20.35 0.64 20.52
N PRO A 250 -21.51 0.84 21.18
CA PRO A 250 -21.57 1.08 22.63
C PRO A 250 -21.19 -0.13 23.49
N THR A 251 -21.23 -1.33 22.91
CA THR A 251 -20.83 -2.58 23.58
C THR A 251 -19.35 -2.92 23.35
N TRP A 252 -18.59 -2.06 22.65
CA TRP A 252 -17.16 -2.28 22.45
C TRP A 252 -16.42 -2.19 23.79
N SER A 253 -15.86 -3.31 24.21
CA SER A 253 -15.17 -3.45 25.49
C SER A 253 -13.84 -4.18 25.28
N PRO A 254 -12.77 -3.46 24.90
CA PRO A 254 -11.46 -4.06 24.67
C PRO A 254 -10.84 -4.54 25.98
N ARG A 255 -10.29 -5.75 25.97
CA ARG A 255 -9.45 -6.30 27.04
C ARG A 255 -8.01 -5.85 26.90
N THR A 256 -7.45 -5.92 25.69
CA THR A 256 -6.09 -5.47 25.41
C THR A 256 -6.05 -4.55 24.21
N ILE A 257 -5.20 -3.53 24.28
CA ILE A 257 -4.96 -2.62 23.16
C ILE A 257 -3.45 -2.43 23.01
N MET A 258 -2.90 -2.87 21.88
CA MET A 258 -1.52 -2.61 21.51
C MET A 258 -1.43 -1.39 20.60
N LEU A 259 -0.56 -0.46 20.95
CA LEU A 259 -0.41 0.84 20.32
C LEU A 259 1.05 1.18 20.07
N ASP A 260 1.27 2.20 19.27
CA ASP A 260 2.56 2.86 19.16
C ASP A 260 2.82 3.76 20.38
N PHE A 261 4.02 4.32 20.46
CA PHE A 261 4.45 5.19 21.56
C PHE A 261 3.92 6.64 21.40
N GLU A 262 2.61 6.77 21.21
CA GLU A 262 1.93 8.07 21.14
C GLU A 262 1.06 8.31 22.38
N LYS A 263 1.56 9.15 23.28
CA LYS A 263 0.92 9.42 24.58
C LYS A 263 -0.49 10.02 24.46
N ALA A 264 -0.75 10.81 23.43
CA ALA A 264 -2.05 11.46 23.24
C ALA A 264 -3.19 10.43 23.08
N VAL A 265 -3.02 9.45 22.19
CA VAL A 265 -4.03 8.40 21.97
C VAL A 265 -4.09 7.41 23.13
N ALA A 266 -2.95 7.05 23.72
CA ALA A 266 -2.90 6.19 24.89
C ALA A 266 -3.70 6.77 26.07
N ASN A 267 -3.57 8.07 26.34
CA ASN A 267 -4.34 8.75 27.38
C ASN A 267 -5.84 8.78 27.11
N VAL A 268 -6.25 8.98 25.84
CA VAL A 268 -7.66 8.94 25.47
C VAL A 268 -8.22 7.54 25.70
N LEU A 269 -7.51 6.51 25.23
CA LEU A 269 -7.94 5.11 25.38
C LEU A 269 -7.97 4.67 26.85
N SER A 270 -7.00 5.07 27.67
CA SER A 270 -7.02 4.74 29.11
C SER A 270 -8.20 5.38 29.84
N ASN A 271 -8.64 6.57 29.42
CA ASN A 271 -9.79 7.25 30.00
C ASN A 271 -11.12 6.62 29.53
N ASN A 272 -11.21 6.23 28.25
CA ASN A 272 -12.40 5.61 27.69
C ASN A 272 -12.55 4.13 28.09
N PHE A 273 -11.43 3.42 28.29
CA PHE A 273 -11.38 1.98 28.61
C PHE A 273 -10.44 1.72 29.80
N PRO A 274 -10.82 2.13 31.02
CA PRO A 274 -9.95 2.04 32.20
C PRO A 274 -9.59 0.61 32.61
N GLN A 275 -10.39 -0.38 32.18
CA GLN A 275 -10.14 -1.80 32.44
C GLN A 275 -9.29 -2.48 31.36
N ALA A 276 -9.04 -1.80 30.23
CA ALA A 276 -8.23 -2.35 29.16
C ALA A 276 -6.74 -2.31 29.53
N CYS A 277 -6.04 -3.40 29.25
CA CYS A 277 -4.58 -3.42 29.33
C CYS A 277 -3.99 -2.79 28.07
N LEU A 278 -3.48 -1.56 28.20
CA LEU A 278 -2.76 -0.91 27.11
C LEU A 278 -1.29 -1.36 27.12
N SER A 279 -0.77 -1.69 25.94
CA SER A 279 0.63 -2.07 25.76
C SER A 279 1.25 -1.39 24.54
N GLY A 280 2.55 -1.12 24.63
CA GLY A 280 3.36 -0.66 23.51
C GLY A 280 3.72 -1.81 22.57
N CYS A 281 3.77 -1.49 21.28
CA CYS A 281 4.23 -2.40 20.24
C CYS A 281 5.75 -2.57 20.31
N TYR A 282 6.22 -3.81 20.50
CA TYR A 282 7.65 -4.13 20.57
C TYR A 282 8.40 -3.76 19.28
N PHE A 283 7.74 -3.91 18.13
CA PHE A 283 8.29 -3.48 16.85
C PHE A 283 8.62 -1.99 16.84
N HIS A 284 7.69 -1.15 17.32
CA HIS A 284 7.91 0.29 17.44
C HIS A 284 8.93 0.65 18.54
N LEU A 285 9.06 -0.15 19.60
CA LEU A 285 10.10 0.04 20.62
C LEU A 285 11.50 -0.14 20.04
N ARG A 286 11.67 -1.09 19.10
CA ARG A 286 12.94 -1.35 18.41
C ARG A 286 13.29 -0.29 17.36
N GLN A 287 12.29 0.36 16.78
CA GLN A 287 12.51 1.35 15.74
C GLN A 287 12.96 2.69 16.36
N LYS A 288 14.20 3.10 16.06
CA LYS A 288 14.74 4.40 16.48
C LYS A 288 14.74 5.35 15.28
N GLN A 289 13.91 6.38 15.33
CA GLN A 289 13.96 7.46 14.34
C GLN A 289 15.25 8.29 14.50
N GLY A 290 15.91 8.59 13.38
CA GLY A 290 17.09 9.47 13.34
C GLY A 290 18.46 8.79 13.53
N LEU A 291 18.51 7.48 13.84
CA LEU A 291 19.77 6.74 14.01
C LEU A 291 20.00 5.68 12.92
N GLN A 292 19.18 5.69 11.88
CA GLN A 292 19.14 4.66 10.82
C GLN A 292 20.48 4.46 10.12
N LYS A 293 21.11 5.56 9.69
CA LYS A 293 22.42 5.48 9.00
C LYS A 293 23.51 4.87 9.88
N ARG A 294 23.61 5.30 11.15
CA ARG A 294 24.60 4.76 12.09
C ARG A 294 24.30 3.30 12.44
N TYR A 295 23.01 2.93 12.55
CA TYR A 295 22.59 1.55 12.75
C TYR A 295 22.98 0.64 11.57
N GLU A 296 22.88 1.13 10.34
CA GLU A 296 23.26 0.39 9.13
C GLU A 296 24.79 0.28 8.96
N ASP A 297 25.52 1.33 9.30
CA ASP A 297 26.97 1.43 9.07
C ASP A 297 27.83 0.84 10.21
N ASP A 298 27.30 0.72 11.44
CA ASP A 298 28.03 0.27 12.64
C ASP A 298 27.34 -0.94 13.30
N VAL A 299 27.92 -2.12 13.06
CA VAL A 299 27.45 -3.40 13.61
C VAL A 299 27.49 -3.42 15.15
N GLY A 300 28.49 -2.78 15.77
CA GLY A 300 28.61 -2.69 17.22
C GLY A 300 27.48 -1.84 17.80
N PHE A 301 27.16 -0.72 17.15
CA PHE A 301 26.04 0.14 17.51
C PHE A 301 24.70 -0.58 17.33
N ALA A 302 24.49 -1.30 16.22
CA ALA A 302 23.29 -2.11 16.02
C ALA A 302 23.13 -3.16 17.12
N HIS A 303 24.22 -3.86 17.48
CA HIS A 303 24.21 -4.84 18.56
C HIS A 303 23.86 -4.20 19.92
N GLY A 304 24.36 -3.00 20.22
CA GLY A 304 23.98 -2.26 21.43
C GLY A 304 22.51 -1.88 21.47
N ILE A 305 21.92 -1.46 20.34
CA ILE A 305 20.47 -1.20 20.22
C ILE A 305 19.66 -2.46 20.52
N HIS A 306 20.10 -3.62 20.03
CA HIS A 306 19.47 -4.90 20.34
C HIS A 306 19.53 -5.24 21.84
N LYS A 307 20.67 -5.02 22.51
CA LYS A 307 20.79 -5.22 23.96
C LYS A 307 19.80 -4.34 24.73
N VAL A 308 19.63 -3.09 24.35
CA VAL A 308 18.64 -2.19 24.99
C VAL A 308 17.21 -2.66 24.72
N ALA A 309 16.89 -3.08 23.50
CA ALA A 309 15.58 -3.65 23.19
C ALA A 309 15.30 -4.97 23.95
N ALA A 310 16.35 -5.73 24.31
CA ALA A 310 16.21 -6.96 25.08
C ALA A 310 15.72 -6.74 26.51
N LEU A 311 15.84 -5.51 27.06
CA LEU A 311 15.27 -5.15 28.36
C LEU A 311 13.76 -5.38 28.42
N ALA A 312 13.06 -5.38 27.27
CA ALA A 312 11.63 -5.67 27.22
C ALA A 312 11.30 -7.12 27.61
N PHE A 313 12.27 -8.04 27.56
CA PHE A 313 12.11 -9.44 27.94
C PHE A 313 12.64 -9.75 29.34
N ILE A 314 13.07 -8.75 30.10
CA ILE A 314 13.48 -8.94 31.50
C ILE A 314 12.23 -8.82 32.39
N ASN A 315 12.21 -9.55 33.50
CA ASN A 315 11.15 -9.39 34.50
C ASN A 315 11.02 -7.90 34.87
N PRO A 316 9.81 -7.30 34.84
CA PRO A 316 9.63 -5.88 35.12
C PRO A 316 10.29 -5.36 36.40
N ASN A 317 10.45 -6.20 37.42
CA ASN A 317 11.09 -5.84 38.69
C ASN A 317 12.61 -5.68 38.57
N ASP A 318 13.23 -6.36 37.60
CA ASP A 318 14.69 -6.39 37.41
C ASP A 318 15.16 -5.44 36.30
N VAL A 319 14.25 -4.89 35.50
CA VAL A 319 14.54 -4.01 34.35
C VAL A 319 15.41 -2.81 34.73
N ILE A 320 15.16 -2.19 35.89
CA ILE A 320 15.92 -1.00 36.32
C ILE A 320 17.39 -1.36 36.59
N ASN A 321 17.62 -2.48 37.28
CA ASN A 321 18.97 -2.95 37.60
C ASN A 321 19.70 -3.38 36.31
N ALA A 322 19.01 -4.14 35.45
CA ALA A 322 19.56 -4.56 34.17
C ALA A 322 19.90 -3.38 33.25
N PHE A 323 19.11 -2.30 33.28
CA PHE A 323 19.42 -1.08 32.54
C PHE A 323 20.69 -0.39 33.09
N ALA A 324 20.87 -0.35 34.41
CA ALA A 324 22.07 0.23 35.02
C ALA A 324 23.33 -0.56 34.61
N ASP A 325 23.30 -1.88 34.73
CA ASP A 325 24.40 -2.77 34.34
C ASP A 325 24.73 -2.63 32.84
N LEU A 326 23.70 -2.61 32.00
CA LEU A 326 23.85 -2.44 30.56
C LEU A 326 24.45 -1.08 30.20
N SER A 327 24.05 -0.02 30.90
CA SER A 327 24.54 1.34 30.67
C SER A 327 26.04 1.43 30.96
N THR A 328 26.52 0.82 32.04
CA THR A 328 27.95 0.73 32.36
C THR A 328 28.73 -0.06 31.31
N HIS A 329 28.12 -1.10 30.71
CA HIS A 329 28.77 -1.95 29.73
C HIS A 329 28.87 -1.35 28.31
N LEU A 330 27.88 -0.56 27.88
CA LEU A 330 27.83 -0.04 26.50
C LEU A 330 28.84 1.10 26.21
N GLY A 331 29.31 1.82 27.24
CA GLY A 331 30.41 2.79 27.13
C GLY A 331 30.12 4.08 26.31
N ASP A 332 31.18 4.85 26.07
CA ASP A 332 31.17 6.18 25.46
C ASP A 332 30.84 6.11 23.95
N GLY A 333 29.56 6.11 23.63
CA GLY A 333 29.07 6.04 22.25
C GLY A 333 27.57 5.82 22.13
N PHE A 334 26.96 5.35 23.21
CA PHE A 334 25.53 5.09 23.33
C PHE A 334 24.80 6.10 24.24
N GLN A 335 25.52 7.09 24.78
CA GLN A 335 25.01 7.99 25.82
C GLN A 335 23.70 8.66 25.44
N SER A 336 23.60 9.25 24.24
CA SER A 336 22.35 9.87 23.77
C SER A 336 21.18 8.88 23.66
N MET A 337 21.47 7.63 23.33
CA MET A 337 20.47 6.57 23.21
C MET A 337 20.00 6.08 24.58
N LEU A 338 20.94 5.91 25.51
CA LEU A 338 20.69 5.54 26.90
C LEU A 338 19.95 6.65 27.64
N ASP A 339 20.36 7.91 27.48
CA ASP A 339 19.69 9.08 28.04
C ASP A 339 18.23 9.15 27.58
N TYR A 340 18.00 9.04 26.26
CA TYR A 340 16.65 9.00 25.73
C TYR A 340 15.84 7.83 26.29
N PHE A 341 16.44 6.64 26.38
CA PHE A 341 15.75 5.44 26.86
C PHE A 341 15.41 5.58 28.34
N GLU A 342 16.34 6.11 29.14
CA GLU A 342 16.12 6.41 30.54
C GLU A 342 14.99 7.42 30.69
N ASP A 343 15.03 8.57 30.02
CA ASP A 343 13.99 9.61 30.10
C ASP A 343 12.60 9.08 29.69
N THR A 344 12.56 8.22 28.68
CA THR A 344 11.31 7.75 28.08
C THR A 344 10.70 6.57 28.83
N TYR A 345 11.51 5.61 29.29
CA TYR A 345 11.05 4.28 29.69
C TYR A 345 11.40 3.86 31.12
N ILE A 346 12.46 4.43 31.71
CA ILE A 346 12.94 4.06 33.05
C ILE A 346 12.66 5.18 34.08
N GLY A 347 12.88 6.43 33.68
CA GLY A 347 12.76 7.70 34.42
C GLY A 347 14.01 8.02 35.24
N ARG A 348 14.60 9.22 35.18
CA ARG A 348 15.87 9.53 35.88
C ARG A 348 15.78 9.59 37.41
N PHE A 349 16.90 9.40 38.10
CA PHE A 349 17.00 9.75 39.52
C PHE A 349 16.85 11.26 39.74
N ARG A 350 16.15 11.63 40.80
CA ARG A 350 16.03 13.01 41.29
C ARG A 350 17.00 13.22 42.46
N ALA A 351 17.28 14.49 42.77
CA ALA A 351 18.16 14.88 43.88
C ALA A 351 17.74 14.32 45.25
N ASN A 352 16.44 14.00 45.43
CA ASN A 352 15.92 13.39 46.66
C ASN A 352 16.00 11.86 46.69
N GLY A 353 16.75 11.24 45.77
CA GLY A 353 16.90 9.78 45.67
C GLY A 353 15.71 9.04 45.04
N SER A 354 14.59 9.72 44.77
CA SER A 354 13.44 9.11 44.09
C SER A 354 13.63 9.08 42.57
N ARG A 355 13.04 8.08 41.90
CA ARG A 355 13.07 8.00 40.43
C ARG A 355 11.88 8.77 39.83
N ALA A 356 12.13 9.55 38.78
CA ALA A 356 11.11 10.29 38.04
C ALA A 356 10.16 9.32 37.34
N ARG A 357 8.91 9.75 37.13
CA ARG A 357 7.93 8.92 36.40
C ARG A 357 8.31 8.94 34.91
N PRO A 358 8.56 7.78 34.28
CA PRO A 358 8.87 7.72 32.85
C PRO A 358 7.66 8.13 32.00
N LEU A 359 7.92 8.49 30.74
CA LEU A 359 6.87 8.80 29.79
C LEU A 359 5.95 7.60 29.54
N PHE A 360 6.55 6.41 29.41
CA PHE A 360 5.88 5.12 29.32
C PHE A 360 6.43 4.18 30.41
N ASN A 361 5.55 3.70 31.28
CA ASN A 361 5.98 2.82 32.38
C ASN A 361 6.47 1.47 31.86
N ILE A 362 7.28 0.76 32.67
CA ILE A 362 7.86 -0.54 32.29
C ILE A 362 6.77 -1.54 31.87
N LYS A 363 5.67 -1.62 32.62
CA LYS A 363 4.55 -2.52 32.32
C LYS A 363 3.94 -2.30 30.94
N TYR A 364 3.97 -1.06 30.41
CA TYR A 364 3.40 -0.72 29.11
C TYR A 364 4.20 -1.34 27.96
N TRP A 365 5.53 -1.26 27.98
CA TRP A 365 6.36 -1.67 26.85
C TRP A 365 7.03 -3.04 27.03
N ASN A 366 7.06 -3.57 28.25
CA ASN A 366 7.63 -4.88 28.54
C ASN A 366 6.78 -6.00 27.91
N VAL A 367 7.45 -7.06 27.49
CA VAL A 367 6.88 -8.23 26.80
C VAL A 367 7.16 -9.54 27.55
N TYR A 368 7.82 -9.52 28.71
CA TYR A 368 8.24 -10.72 29.45
C TYR A 368 7.11 -11.74 29.64
N GLU A 369 5.98 -11.33 30.20
CA GLU A 369 4.84 -12.23 30.41
C GLU A 369 4.18 -12.65 29.09
N ARG A 370 4.20 -11.81 28.06
CA ARG A 370 3.69 -12.18 26.73
C ARG A 370 4.57 -13.24 26.06
N ALA A 371 5.89 -13.14 26.23
CA ALA A 371 6.86 -14.04 25.64
C ALA A 371 6.87 -15.42 26.32
N LYS A 372 6.51 -15.51 27.61
CA LYS A 372 6.36 -16.79 28.33
C LYS A 372 5.15 -17.62 27.90
N ASN A 373 4.12 -16.95 27.40
CA ASN A 373 2.82 -17.56 27.09
C ASN A 373 2.63 -17.83 25.58
N GLN A 374 3.71 -17.73 24.79
CA GLN A 374 3.79 -18.16 23.39
C GLN A 374 4.45 -19.54 23.35
#